data_AF-A0A385FZ73-F1
#
_entry.id   AF-A0A385FZ73-F1
#
_cell.length_a   1.000
_cell.length_b   1.000
_cell.length_c   1.000
_cell.angle_alpha   90.00
_cell.angle_beta   90.00
_cell.angle_gamma   90.00
#
_symmetry.space_group_name_H-M   'P 1'
#
loop_
_entity.id
_entity.type
_entity.pdbx_description
1 polymer ?
#
loop_
_entity_poly.entity_id
_entity_poly.type
_entity_poly.pdbx_seq_one_letter_code
_entity_poly.pdbx_strand_id
1 'polypeptide(L)'
;MATPALALIRAKALGSNPVWQNMVAMMLTGELVDSAHWKGHPVVGLVGDELHDKIGGCSRNSSTCPFSEVRSCYGCLYYRPFTDGEHQALLECVKKEVDELIAISDGVGNSRNPLILIHETTQFEIESVIARCRFHQEQVKSNEKSL
;
A
#
# COMPACT_ATOMS: atom_id res chain seq x y z
N MET A 1 7.93 -27.36 -17.40
CA MET A 1 8.23 -27.38 -15.95
C MET A 1 8.24 -25.94 -15.45
N ALA A 2 7.45 -25.62 -14.42
CA ALA A 2 7.48 -24.31 -13.80
C ALA A 2 8.79 -24.16 -13.02
N THR A 3 9.69 -23.31 -13.50
CA THR A 3 10.93 -22.98 -12.78
C THR A 3 10.66 -21.84 -11.80
N PRO A 4 11.42 -21.72 -10.69
CA PRO A 4 11.27 -20.60 -9.76
C PRO A 4 11.38 -19.22 -10.43
N ALA A 5 12.26 -19.09 -11.43
CA ALA A 5 12.37 -17.87 -12.24
C ALA A 5 11.10 -17.58 -13.05
N LEU A 6 10.46 -18.59 -13.63
CA LEU A 6 9.21 -18.43 -14.37
C LEU A 6 8.02 -18.15 -13.43
N ALA A 7 8.03 -18.71 -12.21
CA ALA A 7 7.07 -18.38 -11.17
C ALA A 7 7.22 -16.92 -10.70
N LEU A 8 8.46 -16.44 -10.53
CA LEU A 8 8.76 -15.05 -10.17
C LEU A 8 8.36 -14.07 -11.28
N ILE A 9 8.65 -14.40 -12.55
CA ILE A 9 8.23 -13.59 -13.71
C ILE A 9 6.71 -13.58 -13.83
N ARG A 10 6.03 -14.72 -13.61
CA ARG A 10 4.57 -14.77 -13.58
C ARG A 10 3.99 -13.98 -12.42
N ALA A 11 4.58 -14.03 -11.23
CA ALA A 11 4.15 -13.21 -10.10
C ALA A 11 4.31 -11.71 -10.40
N LYS A 12 5.43 -11.30 -11.02
CA LYS A 12 5.64 -9.91 -11.47
C LYS A 12 4.69 -9.49 -12.59
N ALA A 13 4.39 -10.37 -13.54
CA ALA A 13 3.46 -10.12 -14.64
C ALA A 13 1.99 -10.15 -14.18
N LEU A 14 1.64 -10.99 -13.20
CA LEU A 14 0.34 -10.96 -12.53
C LEU A 14 0.21 -9.73 -11.63
N GLY A 15 1.33 -9.27 -11.07
CA GLY A 15 1.44 -7.99 -10.38
C GLY A 15 1.07 -6.78 -11.23
N SER A 16 0.99 -6.89 -12.55
CA SER A 16 0.48 -5.85 -13.45
C SER A 16 -0.96 -6.08 -13.93
N ASN A 17 -1.60 -7.20 -13.54
CA ASN A 17 -3.01 -7.48 -13.84
C ASN A 17 -3.91 -6.82 -12.76
N PRO A 18 -4.80 -5.89 -13.12
CA PRO A 18 -5.66 -5.17 -12.16
C PRO A 18 -6.59 -6.09 -11.36
N VAL A 19 -7.06 -7.19 -11.94
CA VAL A 19 -7.93 -8.16 -11.26
C VAL A 19 -7.13 -8.92 -10.19
N TRP A 20 -5.91 -9.35 -10.53
CA TRP A 20 -5.02 -10.04 -9.59
C TRP A 20 -4.55 -9.10 -8.49
N GLN A 21 -4.17 -7.86 -8.83
CA GLN A 21 -3.85 -6.82 -7.84
C GLN A 21 -5.01 -6.62 -6.88
N ASN A 22 -6.24 -6.49 -7.37
CA ASN A 22 -7.42 -6.39 -6.51
C ASN A 22 -7.63 -7.63 -5.63
N MET A 23 -7.45 -8.85 -6.16
CA MET A 23 -7.55 -10.08 -5.37
C MET A 23 -6.52 -10.13 -4.23
N VAL A 24 -5.26 -9.80 -4.51
CA VAL A 24 -4.19 -9.78 -3.50
C VAL A 24 -4.39 -8.64 -2.52
N ALA A 25 -4.74 -7.45 -3.01
CA ALA A 25 -5.03 -6.29 -2.17
C ALA A 25 -6.11 -6.60 -1.14
N MET A 26 -7.17 -7.33 -1.51
CA MET A 26 -8.22 -7.78 -0.60
C MET A 26 -7.74 -8.76 0.50
N MET A 27 -6.57 -9.38 0.32
CA MET A 27 -5.96 -10.28 1.30
C MET A 27 -4.89 -9.62 2.19
N LEU A 28 -4.40 -8.43 1.83
CA LEU A 28 -3.28 -7.76 2.52
C LEU A 28 -3.72 -6.82 3.64
N THR A 29 -4.84 -6.14 3.47
CA THR A 29 -5.42 -5.22 4.45
C THR A 29 -6.88 -5.58 4.71
N GLY A 30 -7.48 -5.07 5.77
CA GLY A 30 -8.92 -5.28 5.96
C GLY A 30 -9.79 -4.38 5.10
N GLU A 31 -11.07 -4.28 5.48
CA GLU A 31 -12.08 -3.54 4.70
C GLU A 31 -11.71 -2.06 4.49
N LEU A 32 -12.18 -1.52 3.36
CA LEU A 32 -12.13 -0.09 3.10
C LEU A 32 -13.19 0.61 3.96
N VAL A 33 -12.86 1.79 4.49
CA VAL A 33 -13.74 2.55 5.36
C VAL A 33 -13.78 4.00 4.90
N ASP A 34 -14.91 4.67 5.03
CA ASP A 34 -14.99 6.13 4.87
C ASP A 34 -14.41 6.80 6.12
N SER A 35 -13.47 7.74 5.95
CA SER A 35 -12.80 8.39 7.07
C SER A 35 -13.78 9.01 8.08
N ALA A 36 -14.92 9.52 7.62
CA ALA A 36 -15.95 10.13 8.47
C ALA A 36 -16.61 9.13 9.44
N HIS A 37 -16.56 7.84 9.13
CA HIS A 37 -17.16 6.77 9.92
C HIS A 37 -16.15 6.05 10.82
N TRP A 38 -14.86 6.39 10.74
CA TRP A 38 -13.82 5.74 11.52
C TRP A 38 -13.84 6.19 12.99
N LYS A 39 -13.84 5.22 13.91
CA LYS A 39 -13.84 5.46 15.37
C LYS A 39 -12.64 4.86 16.11
N GLY A 40 -11.73 4.21 15.39
CA GLY A 40 -10.54 3.59 15.96
C GLY A 40 -9.34 4.54 15.99
N HIS A 41 -8.15 3.97 16.19
CA HIS A 41 -6.91 4.74 16.16
C HIS A 41 -6.58 5.15 14.72
N PRO A 42 -6.36 6.44 14.42
CA PRO A 42 -5.87 6.85 13.10
C PRO A 42 -4.44 6.34 12.92
N VAL A 43 -4.09 5.95 11.70
CA VAL A 43 -2.69 5.68 11.34
C VAL A 43 -2.04 7.01 11.01
N VAL A 44 -1.00 7.37 11.75
CA VAL A 44 -0.27 8.63 11.59
C VAL A 44 1.22 8.36 11.55
N GLY A 45 1.94 9.01 10.64
CA GLY A 45 3.40 8.91 10.61
C GLY A 45 4.07 9.73 9.53
N LEU A 46 5.40 9.81 9.63
CA LEU A 46 6.24 10.56 8.70
C LEU A 46 6.87 9.62 7.66
N VAL A 47 6.74 9.99 6.39
CA VAL A 47 7.42 9.35 5.25
C VAL A 47 8.02 10.46 4.40
N GLY A 48 9.31 10.34 4.05
CA GLY A 48 10.08 11.50 3.60
C GLY A 48 9.97 12.69 4.58
N ASP A 49 9.56 13.83 4.05
CA ASP A 49 9.33 15.09 4.75
C ASP A 49 7.84 15.42 4.98
N GLU A 50 6.94 14.46 4.72
CA GLU A 50 5.49 14.66 4.83
C GLU A 50 4.86 13.88 6.00
N LEU A 51 3.92 14.53 6.69
CA LEU A 51 3.06 13.90 7.68
C LEU A 51 1.84 13.31 7.00
N HIS A 52 1.64 12.01 7.16
CA HIS A 52 0.45 11.31 6.68
C HIS A 52 -0.44 10.93 7.85
N ASP A 53 -1.64 11.51 7.93
CA ASP A 53 -2.62 11.30 9.01
C ASP A 53 -4.04 10.96 8.53
N LYS A 54 -4.29 11.01 7.21
CA LYS A 54 -5.59 10.73 6.57
C LYS A 54 -5.54 9.53 5.63
N ILE A 55 -4.72 8.54 5.93
CA ILE A 55 -4.57 7.36 5.06
C ILE A 55 -5.41 6.18 5.52
N GLY A 56 -5.71 6.07 6.81
CA GLY A 56 -6.51 4.96 7.30
C GLY A 56 -6.51 4.84 8.81
N GLY A 57 -7.09 3.75 9.26
CA GLY A 57 -7.23 3.41 10.66
C GLY A 57 -6.64 2.06 11.03
N CYS A 58 -6.28 1.89 12.31
CA CYS A 58 -5.84 0.62 12.87
C CYS A 58 -6.93 0.03 13.79
N SER A 59 -7.44 -1.15 13.43
CA SER A 59 -8.45 -1.86 14.21
C SER A 59 -7.87 -2.75 15.31
N ARG A 60 -6.56 -2.64 15.59
CA ARG A 60 -5.91 -3.45 16.62
C ARG A 60 -6.33 -2.94 18.01
N ASN A 61 -6.64 -3.88 18.91
CA ASN A 61 -7.04 -3.57 20.29
C ASN A 61 -5.87 -3.14 21.20
N SER A 62 -4.63 -3.18 20.69
CA SER A 62 -3.44 -2.75 21.41
C SER A 62 -3.22 -1.26 21.19
N SER A 63 -2.91 -0.52 22.26
CA SER A 63 -2.58 0.90 22.19
C SER A 63 -1.21 1.18 21.58
N THR A 64 -0.37 0.17 21.40
CA THR A 64 0.95 0.28 20.76
C THR A 64 1.06 -0.63 19.55
N CYS A 65 1.50 -0.06 18.43
CA CYS A 65 1.92 -0.81 17.25
C CYS A 65 3.40 -1.19 17.38
N PRO A 66 3.77 -2.47 17.21
CA PRO A 66 5.17 -2.90 17.23
C PRO A 66 5.87 -2.76 15.87
N PHE A 67 5.18 -2.20 14.86
CA PHE A 67 5.66 -2.11 13.49
C PHE A 67 5.85 -0.65 13.07
N SER A 68 6.50 -0.44 11.93
CA SER A 68 6.67 0.89 11.33
C SER A 68 5.30 1.38 10.83
N GLU A 69 4.59 2.15 11.65
CA GLU A 69 3.30 2.74 11.27
C GLU A 69 3.42 3.53 9.95
N VAL A 70 2.31 3.64 9.23
CA VAL A 70 2.24 4.06 7.82
C VAL A 70 2.84 3.01 6.87
N ARG A 71 4.15 2.77 6.91
CA ARG A 71 4.82 1.90 5.92
C ARG A 71 4.36 0.44 6.00
N SER A 72 4.34 -0.13 7.20
CA SER A 72 3.91 -1.51 7.43
C SER A 72 2.39 -1.69 7.43
N CYS A 73 1.61 -0.61 7.39
CA CYS A 73 0.16 -0.69 7.45
C CYS A 73 -0.45 -1.29 6.17
N TYR A 74 0.15 -1.02 5.00
CA TYR A 74 -0.39 -1.45 3.71
C TYR A 74 -0.27 -2.97 3.44
N GLY A 75 0.52 -3.69 4.26
CA GLY A 75 0.56 -5.15 4.32
C GLY A 75 -0.07 -5.74 5.60
N CYS A 76 -0.81 -4.94 6.38
CA CYS A 76 -1.33 -5.33 7.68
C CYS A 76 -2.85 -5.61 7.67
N LEU A 77 -3.27 -6.79 8.15
CA LEU A 77 -4.69 -7.18 8.25
C LEU A 77 -5.53 -6.30 9.19
N TYR A 78 -4.89 -5.58 10.13
CA TYR A 78 -5.58 -4.65 11.04
C TYR A 78 -5.74 -3.26 10.45
N TYR A 79 -5.08 -2.98 9.33
CA TYR A 79 -5.22 -1.71 8.65
C TYR A 79 -6.57 -1.66 7.94
N ARG A 80 -7.21 -0.48 8.01
CA ARG A 80 -8.49 -0.13 7.40
C ARG A 80 -8.25 1.10 6.54
N PRO A 81 -7.94 0.92 5.25
CA PRO A 81 -7.63 2.05 4.37
C PRO A 81 -8.85 2.96 4.20
N PHE A 82 -8.63 4.27 4.17
CA PHE A 82 -9.72 5.22 3.94
C PHE A 82 -10.04 5.36 2.45
N THR A 83 -11.30 5.22 2.07
CA THR A 83 -11.74 5.34 0.67
C THR A 83 -11.52 6.73 0.08
N ASP A 84 -11.50 7.74 0.94
CA ASP A 84 -11.23 9.15 0.69
C ASP A 84 -9.82 9.58 1.13
N GLY A 85 -8.95 8.61 1.48
CA GLY A 85 -7.63 8.87 2.02
C GLY A 85 -6.60 9.35 0.99
N GLU A 86 -5.61 10.10 1.47
CA GLU A 86 -4.54 10.72 0.67
C GLU A 86 -3.41 9.72 0.31
N HIS A 87 -3.77 8.51 -0.10
CA HIS A 87 -2.83 7.41 -0.37
C HIS A 87 -1.83 7.71 -1.49
N GLN A 88 -2.21 8.55 -2.45
CA GLN A 88 -1.34 8.92 -3.57
C GLN A 88 -0.15 9.77 -3.10
N ALA A 89 -0.34 10.66 -2.13
CA ALA A 89 0.75 11.48 -1.58
C ALA A 89 1.82 10.58 -0.93
N LEU A 90 1.37 9.59 -0.15
CA LEU A 90 2.26 8.59 0.43
C LEU A 90 3.00 7.78 -0.64
N LEU A 91 2.32 7.36 -1.72
CA LEU A 91 2.93 6.61 -2.81
C LEU A 91 4.09 7.41 -3.45
N GLU A 92 3.89 8.70 -3.70
CA GLU A 92 4.93 9.55 -4.27
C GLU A 92 6.13 9.73 -3.32
N CYS A 93 5.88 9.86 -2.01
CA CYS A 93 6.96 9.86 -1.02
C CYS A 93 7.77 8.56 -1.03
N VAL A 94 7.10 7.39 -1.05
CA VAL A 94 7.78 6.09 -1.08
C VAL A 94 8.57 5.89 -2.38
N LYS A 95 8.04 6.31 -3.54
CA LYS A 95 8.77 6.24 -4.82
C LYS A 95 10.05 7.07 -4.77
N LYS A 96 9.99 8.29 -4.21
CA LYS A 96 11.17 9.13 -4.01
C LYS A 96 12.20 8.44 -3.12
N GLU A 97 11.77 7.81 -2.02
CA GLU A 97 12.66 7.02 -1.15
C GLU A 97 13.31 5.84 -1.91
N VAL A 98 12.56 5.14 -2.78
CA VAL A 98 13.10 4.07 -3.64
C VAL A 98 14.19 4.61 -4.58
N ASP A 99 13.91 5.71 -5.28
CA ASP A 99 14.85 6.33 -6.21
C ASP A 99 16.14 6.80 -5.50
N GLU A 100 16.01 7.41 -4.32
CA GLU A 100 17.14 7.82 -3.48
C GLU A 100 17.95 6.61 -3.02
N LEU A 101 17.29 5.53 -2.59
CA LEU A 101 17.96 4.29 -2.20
C LEU A 101 18.73 3.66 -3.36
N ILE A 102 18.18 3.65 -4.57
CA ILE A 102 18.86 3.18 -5.78
C ILE A 102 20.10 4.03 -6.05
N ALA A 103 19.96 5.36 -6.05
CA ALA A 103 21.07 6.29 -6.30
C ALA A 103 22.22 6.09 -5.31
N ILE A 104 21.91 5.92 -4.02
CA ILE A 104 22.91 5.62 -2.98
C ILE A 104 23.56 4.26 -3.24
N SER A 105 22.76 3.24 -3.56
CA SER A 105 23.23 1.89 -3.84
C SER A 105 24.24 1.85 -4.97
N ASP A 106 23.93 2.55 -6.06
CA ASP A 106 24.79 2.68 -7.23
C ASP A 106 26.06 3.47 -6.90
N GLY A 107 25.93 4.57 -6.13
CA GLY A 107 27.04 5.40 -5.69
C GLY A 107 28.09 4.65 -4.86
N VAL A 108 27.69 3.61 -4.13
CA VAL A 108 28.59 2.76 -3.34
C VAL A 108 28.91 1.41 -3.98
N GLY A 109 28.41 1.15 -5.20
CA GLY A 109 28.61 -0.11 -5.92
C GLY A 109 27.92 -1.32 -5.29
N ASN A 110 26.87 -1.11 -4.48
CA ASN A 110 26.10 -2.19 -3.89
C ASN A 110 24.90 -2.54 -4.78
N SER A 111 25.04 -3.54 -5.65
CA SER A 111 23.94 -3.96 -6.54
C SER A 111 22.85 -4.80 -5.86
N ARG A 112 22.98 -5.08 -4.55
CA ARG A 112 22.06 -5.95 -3.79
C ARG A 112 21.63 -5.33 -2.47
N ASN A 113 21.21 -4.07 -2.50
CA ASN A 113 20.66 -3.41 -1.32
C ASN A 113 19.26 -3.99 -0.97
N PRO A 114 19.11 -4.69 0.17
CA PRO A 114 17.83 -5.31 0.54
C PRO A 114 16.74 -4.27 0.84
N LEU A 115 17.11 -3.03 1.16
CA LEU A 115 16.14 -1.97 1.43
C LEU A 115 15.35 -1.58 0.18
N ILE A 116 15.95 -1.66 -1.01
CA ILE A 116 15.26 -1.39 -2.28
C ILE A 116 14.05 -2.33 -2.42
N LEU A 117 14.27 -3.64 -2.23
CA LEU A 117 13.20 -4.63 -2.34
C LEU A 117 12.07 -4.39 -1.31
N ILE A 118 12.42 -3.98 -0.10
CA ILE A 118 11.44 -3.68 0.95
C ILE A 118 10.57 -2.48 0.53
N HIS A 119 11.18 -1.40 0.05
CA HIS A 119 10.44 -0.20 -0.36
C HIS A 119 9.64 -0.42 -1.65
N GLU A 120 10.16 -1.19 -2.62
CA GLU A 120 9.40 -1.63 -3.80
C GLU A 120 8.17 -2.47 -3.41
N THR A 121 8.30 -3.32 -2.38
CA THR A 121 7.17 -4.09 -1.86
C THR A 121 6.12 -3.17 -1.25
N THR A 122 6.54 -2.22 -0.40
CA THR A 122 5.63 -1.21 0.18
C THR A 122 4.96 -0.36 -0.91
N GLN A 123 5.70 0.04 -1.95
CA GLN A 123 5.14 0.74 -3.10
C GLN A 123 4.01 -0.06 -3.75
N PHE A 124 4.26 -1.35 -4.03
CA PHE A 124 3.27 -2.24 -4.62
C PHE A 124 2.02 -2.43 -3.72
N GLU A 125 2.20 -2.53 -2.40
CA GLU A 125 1.10 -2.62 -1.45
C GLU A 125 0.24 -1.34 -1.43
N ILE A 126 0.86 -0.17 -1.54
CA ILE A 126 0.16 1.12 -1.64
C ILE A 126 -0.62 1.25 -2.94
N GLU A 127 0.00 0.92 -4.08
CA GLU A 127 -0.65 0.90 -5.39
C GLU A 127 -1.88 -0.01 -5.40
N SER A 128 -1.76 -1.17 -4.75
CA SER A 128 -2.84 -2.14 -4.58
C SER A 128 -4.03 -1.57 -3.80
N VAL A 129 -3.79 -0.81 -2.72
CA VAL A 129 -4.85 -0.13 -1.96
C VAL A 129 -5.50 0.99 -2.80
N ILE A 130 -4.71 1.78 -3.52
CA ILE A 130 -5.24 2.84 -4.40
C ILE A 130 -6.17 2.26 -5.47
N ALA A 131 -5.78 1.14 -6.10
CA ALA A 131 -6.62 0.44 -7.08
C ALA A 131 -7.95 -0.03 -6.45
N ARG A 132 -7.89 -0.59 -5.24
CA ARG A 132 -9.08 -1.00 -4.47
C ARG A 132 -10.02 0.18 -4.17
N CYS A 133 -9.48 1.32 -3.73
CA CYS A 133 -10.28 2.52 -3.44
C CYS A 133 -10.97 3.05 -4.71
N ARG A 134 -10.26 3.10 -5.85
CA ARG A 134 -10.84 3.53 -7.13
C ARG A 134 -11.96 2.61 -7.58
N PHE A 135 -11.73 1.29 -7.54
CA PHE A 135 -12.74 0.31 -7.93
C PHE A 135 -13.99 0.40 -7.04
N HIS A 136 -13.81 0.59 -5.73
CA HIS A 136 -14.93 0.81 -4.80
C HIS A 136 -15.73 2.06 -5.16
N GLN A 137 -15.07 3.18 -5.44
CA GLN A 137 -15.73 4.42 -5.85
C GLN A 137 -16.50 4.28 -7.18
N GLU A 138 -15.97 3.51 -8.14
CA GLU A 138 -16.66 3.22 -9.41
C GLU A 138 -17.93 2.39 -9.19
N GLN A 139 -17.89 1.38 -8.32
CA GLN A 139 -19.07 0.58 -7.98
C GLN A 139 -20.16 1.41 -7.30
N VAL A 140 -19.79 2.26 -6.34
CA VAL A 140 -20.73 3.17 -5.66
C VAL A 140 -21.43 4.07 -6.68
N LYS A 141 -20.67 4.71 -7.57
CA LYS A 141 -21.21 5.57 -8.64
C LYS A 141 -22.12 4.81 -9.62
N SER A 142 -21.81 3.54 -9.93
CA SER A 142 -22.65 2.71 -10.82
C SER A 142 -23.99 2.37 -10.17
N ASN A 143 -23.99 2.11 -8.86
CA ASN A 143 -25.20 1.78 -8.11
C ASN A 143 -26.11 3.01 -7.96
N GLU A 144 -25.54 4.19 -7.73
CA GLU A 144 -26.29 5.46 -7.64
C GLU A 144 -26.96 5.86 -8.96
N LYS A 145 -26.35 5.54 -10.11
CA LYS A 145 -26.95 5.81 -11.44
C LYS A 145 -28.08 4.84 -11.81
N SER A 146 -28.23 3.74 -11.07
CA SER A 146 -29.24 2.71 -11.32
C SER A 146 -30.50 2.88 -10.45
N LEU A 147 -30.52 3.91 -9.59
CA LEU A 147 -31.63 4.34 -8.73
C LEU A 147 -32.27 5.62 -9.31
#